data_AF-Q6HJ84-F1
#
_entry.id   AF-Q6HJ84-F1
#
_cell.length_a   1.000
_cell.length_b   1.000
_cell.length_c   1.000
_cell.angle_alpha   90.00
_cell.angle_beta   90.00
_cell.angle_gamma   90.00
#
_symmetry.space_group_name_H-M   'P 1'
#
loop_
_entity.id
_entity.type
_entity.pdbx_description
1 polymer ?
#
loop_
_entity_poly.entity_id
_entity_poly.type
_entity_poly.pdbx_seq_one_letter_code
_entity_poly.pdbx_strand_id
1 'polypeptide(L)'
;MTDFIQTFQERKIELLTALSEHLQISLISLFFAVIIAVPLGILLTRKERMAELIIGTSAVMQTVPSLALLGLLIPLVGIGKIPAVIALVVYALLPILRNTYTGIRELDESLIEAAKAMGMNSWRRLWKVELPLALPIIMAGIRTAMVLIVGTATLAALIGAGGLGKLILLGIDRNDHALIILGAVPAALLALFFDVVLRVLEKPKRSSKRVILTICIVCIMVASPFLWNTEKKDIVIAGKLGSEPEILIQMYKQLIEQDTDLHVQLKPGLGKTAFVFEALKSGEVDIYPEFSGTALSTFVKEEPKSTNRDEVYEQARVGMEKKYNMVMLKPMEYNNTYALAMPKKIADQNNINTISDLGNIAQDTKVGFTLEFADREDGYKGMQKLYNYKFSNVKTMEPKLRYSAIQSGDVNVIDAYSTDSELEQYGLKVLKDDKGLFPPYQGAPLLRKETLQKYPELEKVLNKLSGKITDEEMRKMNYEVNVNGKNSEEVAKQFLQKENLLR
;
A
#
# COMPACT_ATOMS: atom_id res chain seq x y z
N MET A 1 -2.98 10.66 24.29
CA MET A 1 -1.55 10.29 24.53
C MET A 1 -1.42 8.83 24.95
N THR A 2 -2.36 8.30 25.74
CA THR A 2 -2.47 6.88 26.10
C THR A 2 -2.55 5.97 24.86
N ASP A 3 -3.40 6.30 23.88
CA ASP A 3 -3.57 5.50 22.66
C ASP A 3 -2.27 5.37 21.85
N PHE A 4 -1.52 6.46 21.66
CA PHE A 4 -0.26 6.42 20.90
C PHE A 4 0.80 5.54 21.56
N ILE A 5 0.92 5.58 22.89
CA ILE A 5 1.88 4.76 23.64
C ILE A 5 1.51 3.28 23.52
N GLN A 6 0.22 2.97 23.58
CA GLN A 6 -0.29 1.61 23.41
C GLN A 6 -0.05 1.10 21.98
N THR A 7 -0.43 1.86 20.94
CA THR A 7 -0.16 1.51 19.54
C THR A 7 1.33 1.31 19.28
N PHE A 8 2.19 2.15 19.87
CA PHE A 8 3.64 2.00 19.75
C PHE A 8 4.15 0.70 20.39
N GLN A 9 3.64 0.34 21.58
CA GLN A 9 4.04 -0.89 22.26
C GLN A 9 3.59 -2.14 21.49
N GLU A 10 2.37 -2.13 20.97
CA GLU A 10 1.80 -3.26 20.23
C GLU A 10 2.46 -3.46 18.86
N ARG A 11 2.86 -2.38 18.17
CA ARG A 11 3.39 -2.43 16.79
C ARG A 11 4.88 -2.16 16.64
N LYS A 12 5.63 -2.24 17.74
CA LYS A 12 7.08 -1.99 17.76
C LYS A 12 7.87 -2.80 16.73
N ILE A 13 7.53 -4.08 16.56
CA ILE A 13 8.20 -4.97 15.61
C ILE A 13 7.93 -4.52 14.18
N GLU A 14 6.67 -4.21 13.85
CA GLU A 14 6.28 -3.71 12.54
C GLU A 14 6.98 -2.38 12.20
N LEU A 15 7.06 -1.47 13.17
CA LEU A 15 7.78 -0.20 13.00
C LEU A 15 9.28 -0.43 12.72
N LEU A 16 9.94 -1.33 13.45
CA LEU A 16 11.36 -1.61 13.22
C LEU A 16 11.62 -2.22 11.85
N THR A 17 10.75 -3.14 11.41
CA THR A 17 10.82 -3.71 10.06
C THR A 17 10.62 -2.62 9.01
N ALA A 18 9.56 -1.81 9.14
CA ALA A 18 9.27 -0.72 8.22
C ALA A 18 10.41 0.31 8.17
N LEU A 19 10.99 0.66 9.32
CA LEU A 19 12.15 1.57 9.40
C LEU A 19 13.36 0.98 8.68
N SER A 20 13.65 -0.30 8.89
CA SER A 20 14.76 -1.00 8.22
C SER A 20 14.57 -1.06 6.71
N GLU A 21 13.37 -1.38 6.23
CA GLU A 21 13.06 -1.38 4.80
C GLU A 21 13.20 0.01 4.18
N HIS A 22 12.69 1.04 4.86
CA HIS A 22 12.77 2.43 4.41
C HIS A 22 14.23 2.89 4.31
N LEU A 23 15.04 2.54 5.32
CA LEU A 23 16.47 2.79 5.37
C LEU A 23 17.20 2.13 4.19
N GLN A 24 16.94 0.84 3.96
CA GLN A 24 17.58 0.07 2.90
C GLN A 24 17.25 0.64 1.51
N ILE A 25 15.96 0.83 1.20
CA ILE A 25 15.54 1.35 -0.11
C ILE A 25 16.17 2.73 -0.35
N SER A 26 16.16 3.60 0.67
CA SER A 26 16.70 4.94 0.54
C SER A 26 18.22 4.94 0.28
N LEU A 27 18.98 4.13 1.02
CA LEU A 27 20.44 4.04 0.87
C LEU A 27 20.84 3.38 -0.45
N ILE A 28 20.13 2.34 -0.89
CA ILE A 28 20.37 1.68 -2.18
C ILE A 28 20.11 2.66 -3.33
N SER A 29 19.01 3.41 -3.28
CA SER A 29 18.71 4.44 -4.28
C SER A 29 19.75 5.54 -4.30
N LEU A 30 20.19 6.05 -3.15
CA LEU A 30 21.23 7.07 -3.10
C LEU A 30 22.55 6.55 -3.68
N PHE A 31 22.93 5.31 -3.32
CA PHE A 31 24.16 4.69 -3.79
C PHE A 31 24.22 4.62 -5.32
N PHE A 32 23.16 4.09 -5.96
CA PHE A 32 23.10 4.03 -7.41
C PHE A 32 23.02 5.43 -8.05
N ALA A 33 22.27 6.36 -7.45
CA ALA A 33 22.20 7.73 -7.95
C ALA A 33 23.56 8.43 -7.92
N VAL A 34 24.36 8.25 -6.86
CA VAL A 34 25.72 8.80 -6.76
C VAL A 34 26.65 8.18 -7.79
N ILE A 35 26.64 6.85 -7.95
CA ILE A 35 27.46 6.13 -8.94
C ILE A 35 27.16 6.58 -10.37
N ILE A 36 25.92 6.95 -10.67
CA ILE A 36 25.53 7.42 -12.00
C ILE A 36 25.82 8.92 -12.14
N ALA A 37 25.30 9.75 -11.24
CA ALA A 37 25.26 11.18 -11.41
C ALA A 37 26.60 11.90 -11.16
N VAL A 38 27.44 11.41 -10.23
CA VAL A 38 28.74 12.05 -9.97
C VAL A 38 29.70 11.88 -11.16
N PRO A 39 29.96 10.65 -11.68
CA PRO A 39 30.78 10.49 -12.87
C PRO A 39 30.21 11.23 -14.09
N LEU A 40 28.90 11.16 -14.29
CA LEU A 40 28.24 11.86 -15.39
C LEU A 40 28.41 13.38 -15.28
N GLY A 41 28.24 13.96 -14.08
CA GLY A 41 28.43 15.39 -13.82
C GLY A 41 29.87 15.84 -14.10
N ILE A 42 30.86 15.05 -13.65
CA ILE A 42 32.28 15.29 -13.93
C ILE A 42 32.53 15.26 -15.44
N LEU A 43 32.01 14.26 -16.16
CA LEU A 43 32.20 14.13 -17.61
C LEU A 43 31.59 15.31 -18.39
N LEU A 44 30.44 15.81 -17.94
CA LEU A 44 29.73 16.91 -18.60
C LEU A 44 30.43 18.26 -18.46
N THR A 45 31.31 18.44 -17.47
CA THR A 45 32.12 19.66 -17.35
C THR A 45 33.03 19.93 -18.55
N ARG A 46 33.30 18.90 -19.37
CA ARG A 46 34.12 18.99 -20.58
C ARG A 46 33.30 19.25 -21.85
N LYS A 47 31.97 19.17 -21.79
CA LYS A 47 31.06 19.24 -22.94
C LYS A 47 29.79 20.03 -22.60
N GLU A 48 29.89 21.36 -22.57
CA GLU A 48 28.81 22.27 -22.12
C GLU A 48 27.47 22.05 -22.84
N ARG A 49 27.48 21.92 -24.17
CA ARG A 49 26.24 21.68 -24.95
C ARG A 49 25.54 20.37 -24.55
N MET A 50 26.31 19.34 -24.19
CA MET A 50 25.73 18.08 -23.69
C MET A 50 25.25 18.21 -22.24
N ALA A 51 25.89 19.07 -21.45
CA ALA A 51 25.51 19.32 -20.06
C ALA A 51 24.10 19.90 -19.96
N GLU A 52 23.80 20.93 -20.76
CA GLU A 52 22.46 21.55 -20.80
C GLU A 52 21.38 20.53 -21.17
N LEU A 53 21.63 19.70 -22.19
CA LEU A 53 20.69 18.67 -22.62
C LEU A 53 20.46 17.61 -21.54
N ILE A 54 21.52 17.06 -20.95
CA ILE A 54 21.39 15.95 -19.97
C ILE A 54 20.85 16.42 -18.62
N ILE A 55 21.22 17.63 -18.19
CA ILE A 55 20.62 18.25 -16.98
C ILE A 55 19.14 18.57 -17.25
N GLY A 56 18.81 19.08 -18.45
CA GLY A 56 17.44 19.34 -18.88
C GLY A 56 16.58 18.07 -18.90
N THR A 57 17.07 16.98 -19.49
CA THR A 57 16.34 15.70 -19.50
C THR A 57 16.16 15.13 -18.10
N SER A 58 17.18 15.25 -17.24
CA SER A 58 17.08 14.85 -15.82
C SER A 58 16.01 15.67 -15.08
N ALA A 59 15.88 16.96 -15.40
CA ALA A 59 14.84 17.81 -14.82
C ALA A 59 13.43 17.40 -15.27
N VAL A 60 13.25 17.10 -16.56
CA VAL A 60 11.97 16.59 -17.09
C VAL A 60 11.59 15.28 -16.42
N MET A 61 12.53 14.35 -16.26
CA MET A 61 12.26 13.08 -15.59
C MET A 61 11.84 13.26 -14.12
N GLN A 62 12.43 14.22 -13.40
CA GLN A 62 12.04 14.53 -12.02
C GLN A 62 10.64 15.17 -11.93
N THR A 63 10.15 15.82 -12.98
CA THR A 63 8.81 16.42 -12.99
C THR A 63 7.67 15.41 -13.18
N VAL A 64 7.98 14.18 -13.63
CA VAL A 64 6.99 13.12 -13.78
C VAL A 64 6.46 12.74 -12.40
N PRO A 65 5.15 12.84 -12.09
CA PRO A 65 4.61 12.50 -10.78
C PRO A 65 5.06 11.12 -10.31
N SER A 66 5.51 11.00 -9.07
CA SER A 66 6.17 9.80 -8.55
C SER A 66 5.24 8.59 -8.62
N LEU A 67 3.96 8.78 -8.30
CA LEU A 67 2.93 7.75 -8.43
C LEU A 67 2.77 7.24 -9.88
N ALA A 68 2.84 8.15 -10.86
CA ALA A 68 2.74 7.78 -12.28
C ALA A 68 3.99 7.03 -12.75
N LEU A 69 5.19 7.49 -12.34
CA LEU A 69 6.45 6.80 -12.64
C LEU A 69 6.46 5.39 -12.07
N LEU A 70 6.03 5.21 -10.82
CA LEU A 70 5.90 3.90 -10.19
C LEU A 70 4.92 3.01 -10.97
N GLY A 71 3.75 3.55 -11.36
CA GLY A 71 2.77 2.82 -12.17
C GLY A 71 3.29 2.37 -13.53
N LEU A 72 4.08 3.20 -14.21
CA LEU A 72 4.71 2.89 -15.50
C LEU A 72 5.77 1.80 -15.41
N LEU A 73 6.40 1.63 -14.26
CA LEU A 73 7.44 0.61 -14.05
C LEU A 73 6.86 -0.79 -13.79
N ILE A 74 5.61 -0.89 -13.33
CA ILE A 74 4.98 -2.18 -12.99
C ILE A 74 5.03 -3.18 -14.17
N PRO A 75 4.64 -2.82 -15.40
CA PRO A 75 4.67 -3.76 -16.52
C PRO A 75 6.09 -4.12 -16.98
N LEU A 76 7.11 -3.32 -16.62
CA LEU A 76 8.48 -3.45 -17.13
C LEU A 76 9.37 -4.26 -16.19
N VAL A 77 9.25 -4.03 -14.88
CA VAL A 77 10.15 -4.60 -13.86
C VAL A 77 9.41 -5.31 -12.72
N GLY A 78 8.08 -5.39 -12.80
CA GLY A 78 7.25 -5.97 -11.76
C GLY A 78 6.98 -4.99 -10.61
N ILE A 79 6.68 -5.52 -9.44
CA ILE A 79 6.30 -4.75 -8.25
C ILE A 79 7.36 -4.82 -7.14
N GLY A 80 7.18 -4.03 -6.07
CA GLY A 80 8.02 -4.09 -4.89
C GLY A 80 9.25 -3.16 -4.94
N LYS A 81 10.38 -3.63 -4.39
CA LYS A 81 11.56 -2.78 -4.10
C LYS A 81 12.29 -2.31 -5.36
N ILE A 82 12.35 -3.13 -6.42
CA ILE A 82 13.09 -2.82 -7.65
C ILE A 82 12.53 -1.58 -8.38
N PRO A 83 11.24 -1.53 -8.79
CA PRO A 83 10.66 -0.33 -9.40
C PRO A 83 10.77 0.91 -8.50
N ALA A 84 10.60 0.74 -7.18
CA ALA A 84 10.79 1.83 -6.24
C ALA A 84 12.21 2.39 -6.28
N VAL A 85 13.23 1.54 -6.24
CA VAL A 85 14.63 1.97 -6.33
C VAL A 85 14.90 2.70 -7.64
N ILE A 86 14.41 2.20 -8.78
CA ILE A 86 14.56 2.84 -10.09
C ILE A 86 13.95 4.24 -10.08
N ALA A 87 12.70 4.38 -9.62
CA ALA A 87 12.03 5.67 -9.54
C ALA A 87 12.80 6.65 -8.63
N LEU A 88 13.20 6.21 -7.44
CA LEU A 88 13.96 7.03 -6.49
C LEU A 88 15.33 7.45 -7.04
N VAL A 89 16.01 6.58 -7.78
CA VAL A 89 17.27 6.91 -8.48
C VAL A 89 17.00 8.04 -9.48
N VAL A 90 16.00 7.91 -10.35
CA VAL A 90 15.64 8.93 -11.34
C VAL A 90 15.39 10.29 -10.69
N TYR A 91 14.65 10.31 -9.58
CA TYR A 91 14.40 11.53 -8.81
C TYR A 91 15.65 12.15 -8.20
N ALA A 92 16.60 11.32 -7.77
CA ALA A 92 17.85 11.74 -7.15
C ALA A 92 18.93 12.19 -8.14
N LEU A 93 18.82 11.81 -9.42
CA LEU A 93 19.84 12.15 -10.44
C LEU A 93 20.05 13.65 -10.56
N LEU A 94 18.97 14.44 -10.71
CA LEU A 94 19.08 15.88 -10.99
C LEU A 94 19.88 16.66 -9.92
N PRO A 95 19.54 16.62 -8.63
CA PRO A 95 20.27 17.39 -7.62
C PRO A 95 21.74 16.98 -7.53
N ILE A 96 22.08 15.69 -7.65
CA ILE A 96 23.48 15.23 -7.60
C ILE A 96 24.23 15.67 -8.85
N LEU A 97 23.62 15.46 -10.03
CA LEU A 97 24.21 15.77 -11.32
C LEU A 97 24.50 17.28 -11.45
N ARG A 98 23.49 18.12 -11.16
CA ARG A 98 23.58 19.57 -11.27
C ARG A 98 24.62 20.14 -10.31
N ASN A 99 24.61 19.72 -9.04
CA ASN A 99 25.60 20.18 -8.07
C ASN A 99 27.02 19.69 -8.39
N THR A 100 27.17 18.48 -8.95
CA THR A 100 28.48 18.00 -9.38
C THR A 100 29.04 18.80 -10.55
N TYR A 101 28.19 19.08 -11.55
CA TYR A 101 28.56 19.92 -12.69
C TYR A 101 28.94 21.33 -12.23
N THR A 102 28.07 21.99 -11.46
CA THR A 102 28.30 23.35 -10.95
C THR A 102 29.53 23.42 -10.05
N GLY A 103 29.69 22.47 -9.12
CA GLY A 103 30.78 22.48 -8.16
C GLY A 103 32.18 22.37 -8.76
N ILE A 104 32.31 21.74 -9.94
CA ILE A 104 33.57 21.65 -10.68
C ILE A 104 33.72 22.84 -11.64
N ARG A 105 32.63 23.27 -12.28
CA ARG A 105 32.67 24.35 -13.28
C ARG A 105 32.94 25.72 -12.67
N GLU A 106 32.45 25.98 -11.46
CA GLU A 106 32.59 27.26 -10.75
C GLU A 106 33.88 27.36 -9.91
N LEU A 107 34.81 26.40 -10.05
CA LEU A 107 36.12 26.50 -9.41
C LEU A 107 36.91 27.69 -9.97
N ASP A 108 37.64 28.38 -9.10
CA ASP A 108 38.51 29.49 -9.46
C ASP A 108 39.57 29.03 -10.48
N GLU A 109 39.58 29.68 -11.65
CA GLU A 109 40.47 29.36 -12.76
C GLU A 109 41.95 29.45 -12.35
N SER A 110 42.30 30.36 -11.44
CA SER A 110 43.67 30.52 -10.94
C SER A 110 44.20 29.25 -10.24
N LEU A 111 43.33 28.53 -9.53
CA LEU A 111 43.69 27.25 -8.87
C LEU A 111 43.93 26.15 -9.91
N ILE A 112 43.19 26.18 -11.01
CA ILE A 112 43.32 25.22 -12.11
C ILE A 112 44.61 25.48 -12.91
N GLU A 113 44.93 26.75 -13.17
CA GLU A 113 46.17 27.17 -13.81
C GLU A 113 47.40 26.84 -12.95
N ALA A 114 47.35 27.12 -11.65
CA ALA A 114 48.41 26.75 -10.72
C ALA A 114 48.66 25.23 -10.70
N ALA A 115 47.60 24.42 -10.69
CA ALA A 115 47.72 22.96 -10.76
C ALA A 115 48.34 22.48 -12.08
N LYS A 116 47.99 23.11 -13.22
CA LYS A 116 48.62 22.84 -14.53
C LYS A 116 50.09 23.23 -14.52
N ALA A 117 50.44 24.39 -13.98
CA ALA A 117 51.83 24.86 -13.86
C ALA A 117 52.70 23.94 -13.00
N MET A 118 52.11 23.29 -11.99
CA MET A 118 52.76 22.24 -11.20
C MET A 118 52.87 20.87 -11.91
N GLY A 119 52.53 20.78 -13.20
CA GLY A 119 52.67 19.58 -14.02
C GLY A 119 51.57 18.53 -13.80
N MET A 120 50.42 18.89 -13.21
CA MET A 120 49.33 17.94 -13.03
C MET A 120 48.57 17.69 -14.34
N ASN A 121 48.50 16.41 -14.75
CA ASN A 121 47.60 16.00 -15.82
C ASN A 121 46.12 16.06 -15.36
N SER A 122 45.18 16.01 -16.30
CA SER A 122 43.74 16.15 -16.02
C SER A 122 43.22 15.17 -14.97
N TRP A 123 43.79 13.95 -14.90
CA TRP A 123 43.39 12.96 -13.90
C TRP A 123 43.89 13.31 -12.49
N ARG A 124 45.18 13.67 -12.36
CA ARG A 124 45.77 14.09 -11.08
C ARG A 124 45.13 15.39 -10.59
N ARG A 125 44.87 16.34 -11.50
CA ARG A 125 44.18 17.60 -11.19
C ARG A 125 42.76 17.35 -10.70
N LEU A 126 42.00 16.48 -11.37
CA LEU A 126 40.65 16.10 -10.95
C LEU A 126 40.65 15.54 -9.52
N TRP A 127 41.50 14.55 -9.23
CA TRP A 127 41.49 13.88 -7.92
C TRP A 127 42.13 14.68 -6.78
N LYS A 128 43.15 15.50 -7.05
CA LYS A 128 43.89 16.23 -6.00
C LYS A 128 43.44 17.68 -5.81
N VAL A 129 42.78 18.28 -6.79
CA VAL A 129 42.42 19.71 -6.76
C VAL A 129 40.93 19.88 -6.98
N GLU A 130 40.41 19.48 -8.14
CA GLU A 130 39.01 19.78 -8.51
C GLU A 130 38.00 19.09 -7.57
N LEU A 131 38.11 17.77 -7.36
CA LEU A 131 37.18 17.03 -6.50
C LEU A 131 37.21 17.48 -5.03
N PRO A 132 38.38 17.65 -4.38
CA PRO A 132 38.43 18.16 -3.01
C PRO A 132 37.79 19.55 -2.83
N LEU A 133 37.98 20.44 -3.81
CA LEU A 133 37.42 21.80 -3.77
C LEU A 133 35.91 21.81 -4.10
N ALA A 134 35.46 20.96 -5.03
CA ALA A 134 34.05 20.82 -5.41
C ALA A 134 33.23 20.01 -4.40
N LEU A 135 33.87 19.26 -3.51
CA LEU A 135 33.22 18.31 -2.60
C LEU A 135 32.08 18.91 -1.77
N PRO A 136 32.17 20.12 -1.19
CA PRO A 136 31.07 20.72 -0.42
C PRO A 136 29.79 20.87 -1.27
N ILE A 137 29.93 21.30 -2.52
CA ILE A 137 28.81 21.49 -3.45
C ILE A 137 28.25 20.13 -3.89
N ILE A 138 29.11 19.18 -4.24
CA ILE A 138 28.70 17.79 -4.56
C ILE A 138 27.90 17.19 -3.39
N MET A 139 28.41 17.33 -2.16
CA MET A 139 27.76 16.85 -0.94
C MET A 139 26.42 17.56 -0.67
N ALA A 140 26.29 18.86 -0.98
CA ALA A 140 25.01 19.55 -0.91
C ALA A 140 23.97 18.93 -1.87
N GLY A 141 24.40 18.53 -3.07
CA GLY A 141 23.58 17.78 -4.02
C GLY A 141 23.14 16.41 -3.50
N ILE A 142 24.09 15.62 -2.98
CA ILE A 142 23.84 14.29 -2.37
C ILE A 142 22.88 14.41 -1.19
N ARG A 143 23.03 15.43 -0.35
CA ARG A 143 22.17 15.69 0.80
C ARG A 143 20.75 16.06 0.39
N THR A 144 20.61 16.93 -0.61
CA THR A 144 19.31 17.29 -1.21
C THR A 144 18.62 16.06 -1.79
N ALA A 145 19.36 15.22 -2.53
CA ALA A 145 18.87 13.96 -3.05
C ALA A 145 18.42 13.01 -1.95
N MET A 146 19.19 12.89 -0.86
CA MET A 146 18.83 12.01 0.25
C MET A 146 17.52 12.42 0.92
N VAL A 147 17.32 13.70 1.19
CA VAL A 147 16.04 14.21 1.74
C VAL A 147 14.88 13.91 0.80
N LEU A 148 15.08 14.15 -0.50
CA LEU A 148 14.08 13.84 -1.53
C LEU A 148 13.75 12.34 -1.57
N ILE A 149 14.77 11.47 -1.55
CA ILE A 149 14.61 10.02 -1.54
C ILE A 149 13.81 9.58 -0.31
N VAL A 150 14.20 9.99 0.90
CA VAL A 150 13.49 9.56 2.13
C VAL A 150 12.02 9.97 2.10
N GLY A 151 11.75 11.20 1.67
CA GLY A 151 10.39 11.72 1.58
C GLY A 151 9.55 11.00 0.52
N THR A 152 10.08 10.83 -0.69
CA THR A 152 9.37 10.18 -1.80
C THR A 152 9.26 8.65 -1.64
N ALA A 153 10.18 8.02 -0.92
CA ALA A 153 10.16 6.58 -0.63
C ALA A 153 8.93 6.16 0.19
N THR A 154 8.23 7.08 0.87
CA THR A 154 6.95 6.76 1.53
C THR A 154 5.88 6.33 0.52
N LEU A 155 5.95 6.82 -0.72
CA LEU A 155 5.05 6.44 -1.79
C LEU A 155 5.38 5.06 -2.39
N ALA A 156 6.58 4.55 -2.16
CA ALA A 156 6.98 3.21 -2.63
C ALA A 156 6.12 2.09 -2.00
N ALA A 157 5.53 2.35 -0.83
CA ALA A 157 4.58 1.44 -0.19
C ALA A 157 3.33 1.20 -1.06
N LEU A 158 2.93 2.15 -1.91
CA LEU A 158 1.79 2.00 -2.84
C LEU A 158 2.01 0.90 -3.89
N ILE A 159 3.28 0.56 -4.13
CA ILE A 159 3.66 -0.53 -5.04
C ILE A 159 4.33 -1.70 -4.31
N GLY A 160 4.04 -1.86 -3.02
CA GLY A 160 4.51 -3.02 -2.26
C GLY A 160 5.99 -3.03 -1.92
N ALA A 161 6.69 -1.90 -2.02
CA ALA A 161 8.11 -1.84 -1.65
C ALA A 161 8.33 -1.91 -0.13
N GLY A 162 7.27 -1.69 0.67
CA GLY A 162 7.32 -1.66 2.12
C GLY A 162 7.74 -0.30 2.67
N GLY A 163 8.44 -0.31 3.81
CA GLY A 163 8.93 0.92 4.44
C GLY A 163 7.90 1.63 5.32
N LEU A 164 8.28 2.79 5.85
CA LEU A 164 7.43 3.61 6.75
C LEU A 164 6.16 4.12 6.06
N GLY A 165 6.17 4.21 4.73
CA GLY A 165 5.00 4.52 3.92
C GLY A 165 3.83 3.56 4.14
N LYS A 166 4.10 2.29 4.46
CA LYS A 166 3.06 1.29 4.75
C LYS A 166 2.20 1.72 5.94
N LEU A 167 2.84 2.19 7.02
CA LEU A 167 2.14 2.65 8.23
C LEU A 167 1.33 3.93 7.95
N ILE A 168 1.87 4.84 7.14
CA ILE A 168 1.17 6.07 6.74
C ILE A 168 -0.10 5.73 5.96
N LEU A 169 0.01 4.89 4.94
CA LEU A 169 -1.13 4.48 4.11
C LEU A 169 -2.16 3.70 4.91
N LEU A 170 -1.72 2.79 5.79
CA LEU A 170 -2.60 2.04 6.67
C LEU A 170 -3.36 2.96 7.63
N GLY A 171 -2.68 3.95 8.21
CA GLY A 171 -3.32 4.94 9.07
C GLY A 171 -4.31 5.83 8.31
N ILE A 172 -4.02 6.21 7.06
CA ILE A 172 -4.97 6.96 6.22
C ILE A 172 -6.22 6.12 5.95
N ASP A 173 -6.02 4.85 5.58
CA ASP A 173 -7.08 3.90 5.26
C ASP A 173 -7.97 3.62 6.48
N ARG A 174 -7.37 3.36 7.64
CA ARG A 174 -8.06 3.09 8.91
C ARG A 174 -8.51 4.34 9.67
N ASN A 175 -8.25 5.53 9.15
CA ASN A 175 -8.45 6.79 9.86
C ASN A 175 -7.75 6.87 11.24
N ASP A 176 -6.65 6.13 11.39
CA ASP A 176 -5.89 6.06 12.62
C ASP A 176 -4.77 7.10 12.58
N HIS A 177 -4.99 8.22 13.25
CA HIS A 177 -4.01 9.30 13.37
C HIS A 177 -2.72 8.85 14.07
N ALA A 178 -2.80 7.90 15.01
CA ALA A 178 -1.62 7.37 15.69
C ALA A 178 -0.74 6.60 14.69
N LEU A 179 -1.32 5.78 13.81
CA LEU A 179 -0.59 5.07 12.74
C LEU A 179 0.03 6.03 11.71
N ILE A 180 -0.71 7.08 11.31
CA ILE A 180 -0.16 8.11 10.40
C ILE A 180 1.07 8.76 11.02
N ILE A 181 0.98 9.16 12.30
CA ILE A 181 2.10 9.77 13.03
C ILE A 181 3.25 8.77 13.21
N LEU A 182 2.94 7.49 13.50
CA LEU A 182 3.90 6.42 13.69
C LEU A 182 4.72 6.13 12.42
N GLY A 183 4.17 6.36 11.23
CA GLY A 183 4.92 6.30 9.97
C GLY A 183 5.62 7.61 9.61
N ALA A 184 4.90 8.74 9.70
CA ALA A 184 5.35 10.04 9.18
C ALA A 184 6.47 10.67 10.04
N VAL A 185 6.37 10.62 11.37
CA VAL A 185 7.37 11.23 12.25
C VAL A 185 8.71 10.51 12.14
N PRO A 186 8.80 9.16 12.20
CA PRO A 186 10.06 8.46 11.95
C PRO A 186 10.63 8.73 10.55
N ALA A 187 9.80 8.88 9.52
CA ALA A 187 10.29 9.22 8.18
C ALA A 187 10.93 10.62 8.13
N ALA A 188 10.29 11.61 8.76
CA ALA A 188 10.83 12.96 8.87
C ALA A 188 12.13 13.00 9.70
N LEU A 189 12.15 12.30 10.84
CA LEU A 189 13.33 12.17 11.68
C LEU A 189 14.48 11.47 10.95
N LEU A 190 14.17 10.46 10.13
CA LEU A 190 15.16 9.75 9.31
C LEU A 190 15.76 10.69 8.25
N ALA A 191 14.95 11.52 7.60
CA ALA A 191 15.44 12.52 6.64
C ALA A 191 16.36 13.55 7.31
N LEU A 192 15.98 14.05 8.49
CA LEU A 192 16.81 14.97 9.28
C LEU A 192 18.11 14.30 9.76
N PHE A 193 18.02 13.06 10.25
CA PHE A 193 19.17 12.28 10.66
C PHE A 193 20.18 12.15 9.53
N PHE A 194 19.72 11.79 8.33
CA PHE A 194 20.60 11.67 7.17
C PHE A 194 21.16 13.01 6.69
N ASP A 195 20.37 14.09 6.70
CA ASP A 195 20.87 15.43 6.38
C ASP A 195 22.04 15.81 7.31
N VAL A 196 21.87 15.60 8.62
CA VAL A 196 22.90 15.87 9.62
C VAL A 196 24.11 14.96 9.43
N VAL A 197 23.92 13.65 9.24
CA VAL A 197 25.03 12.72 9.03
C VAL A 197 25.85 13.13 7.81
N LEU A 198 25.21 13.39 6.67
CA LEU A 198 25.89 13.80 5.43
C LEU A 198 26.57 15.16 5.57
N ARG A 199 25.94 16.13 6.23
CA ARG A 199 26.53 17.44 6.52
C ARG A 199 27.76 17.35 7.42
N VAL A 200 27.77 16.42 8.38
CA VAL A 200 28.91 16.21 9.27
C VAL A 200 30.05 15.46 8.55
N LEU A 201 29.75 14.74 7.46
CA LEU A 201 30.76 14.15 6.55
C LEU A 201 31.34 15.17 5.56
N GLU A 202 30.61 16.23 5.24
CA GLU A 202 31.07 17.33 4.36
C GLU A 202 32.33 18.05 4.87
N LYS A 203 32.55 18.11 6.20
CA LYS A 203 33.60 18.94 6.79
C LYS A 203 35.02 18.45 6.43
N PRO A 204 35.86 19.27 5.77
CA PRO A 204 37.15 18.85 5.20
C PRO A 204 38.24 18.48 6.22
N LYS A 205 38.07 18.83 7.50
CA LYS A 205 39.04 18.56 8.58
C LYS A 205 38.95 17.16 9.21
N ARG A 206 38.10 16.25 8.70
CA ARG A 206 37.94 14.91 9.31
C ARG A 206 38.95 13.90 8.78
N SER A 207 39.57 13.15 9.70
CA SER A 207 40.47 12.02 9.38
C SER A 207 39.80 11.07 8.37
N SER A 208 40.47 10.80 7.25
CA SER A 208 40.02 9.92 6.15
C SER A 208 39.48 8.56 6.64
N LYS A 209 39.96 8.05 7.78
CA LYS A 209 39.49 6.81 8.42
C LYS A 209 37.99 6.81 8.76
N ARG A 210 37.39 7.96 9.17
CA ARG A 210 35.96 8.03 9.54
C ARG A 210 35.04 8.05 8.32
N VAL A 211 35.49 8.67 7.22
CA VAL A 211 34.78 8.68 5.94
C VAL A 211 34.78 7.26 5.35
N ILE A 212 35.95 6.61 5.35
CA ILE A 212 36.08 5.21 4.88
C ILE A 212 35.18 4.28 5.70
N LEU A 213 35.18 4.38 7.03
CA LEU A 213 34.31 3.56 7.89
C LEU A 213 32.82 3.76 7.56
N THR A 214 32.40 5.00 7.31
CA THR A 214 31.00 5.30 6.98
C THR A 214 30.62 4.72 5.62
N ILE A 215 31.50 4.85 4.62
CA ILE A 215 31.31 4.22 3.30
C ILE A 215 31.23 2.69 3.44
N CYS A 216 32.11 2.07 4.24
CA CYS A 216 32.06 0.63 4.48
C CYS A 216 30.74 0.21 5.15
N ILE A 217 30.24 0.95 6.14
CA ILE A 217 28.94 0.66 6.79
C ILE A 217 27.79 0.76 5.79
N VAL A 218 27.77 1.81 4.95
CA VAL A 218 26.76 1.96 3.90
C VAL A 218 26.86 0.83 2.88
N CYS A 219 28.06 0.47 2.43
CA CYS A 219 28.27 -0.66 1.52
C CYS A 219 27.83 -1.99 2.12
N ILE A 220 28.09 -2.23 3.42
CA ILE A 220 27.62 -3.43 4.13
C ILE A 220 26.09 -3.42 4.25
N MET A 221 25.47 -2.29 4.60
CA MET A 221 24.02 -2.16 4.63
C MET A 221 23.38 -2.40 3.27
N VAL A 222 23.98 -1.89 2.19
CA VAL A 222 23.54 -2.10 0.81
C VAL A 222 23.74 -3.56 0.37
N ALA A 223 24.82 -4.22 0.79
CA ALA A 223 25.10 -5.61 0.47
C ALA A 223 24.30 -6.61 1.31
N SER A 224 23.87 -6.22 2.52
CA SER A 224 23.18 -7.12 3.46
C SER A 224 21.93 -7.83 2.91
N PRO A 225 21.04 -7.20 2.10
CA PRO A 225 19.89 -7.88 1.53
C PRO A 225 20.30 -8.91 0.49
N PHE A 226 21.43 -8.72 -0.21
CA PHE A 226 21.95 -9.67 -1.18
C PHE A 226 22.62 -10.89 -0.52
N LEU A 227 23.04 -10.76 0.74
CA LEU A 227 23.71 -11.81 1.50
C LEU A 227 22.74 -12.66 2.35
N TRP A 228 21.58 -12.12 2.73
CA TRP A 228 20.63 -12.76 3.66
C TRP A 228 19.30 -13.22 3.05
N ASN A 229 19.08 -13.09 1.74
CA ASN A 229 17.81 -13.48 1.11
C ASN A 229 17.71 -15.00 0.87
N THR A 230 17.82 -15.78 1.95
CA THR A 230 17.76 -17.24 1.98
C THR A 230 16.63 -17.79 2.84
N GLU A 231 15.56 -17.03 3.08
CA GLU A 231 14.30 -17.66 3.48
C GLU A 231 13.71 -18.38 2.27
N LYS A 232 13.71 -19.72 2.33
CA LYS A 232 12.91 -20.55 1.43
C LYS A 232 11.45 -20.20 1.69
N LYS A 233 10.82 -19.56 0.72
CA LYS A 233 9.38 -19.34 0.68
C LYS A 233 8.78 -20.25 -0.37
N ASP A 234 7.74 -20.97 0.00
CA ASP A 234 7.06 -21.89 -0.91
C ASP A 234 5.88 -21.21 -1.61
N ILE A 235 5.19 -20.30 -0.88
CA ILE A 235 4.00 -19.57 -1.31
C ILE A 235 4.06 -18.10 -0.84
N VAL A 236 3.68 -17.17 -1.71
CA VAL A 236 3.48 -15.76 -1.37
C VAL A 236 1.99 -15.42 -1.40
N ILE A 237 1.43 -14.94 -0.28
CA ILE A 237 0.04 -14.49 -0.21
C ILE A 237 0.01 -12.98 0.00
N ALA A 238 -0.78 -12.26 -0.79
CA ALA A 238 -0.94 -10.81 -0.64
C ALA A 238 -2.35 -10.44 -0.22
N GLY A 239 -2.49 -9.30 0.46
CA GLY A 239 -3.77 -8.69 0.78
C GLY A 239 -3.86 -7.29 0.17
N LYS A 240 -5.09 -6.86 -0.16
CA LYS A 240 -5.35 -5.45 -0.48
C LYS A 240 -5.17 -4.57 0.76
N LEU A 241 -5.22 -3.25 0.59
CA LEU A 241 -5.35 -2.31 1.71
C LEU A 241 -6.67 -2.58 2.46
N GLY A 242 -6.64 -2.49 3.78
CA GLY A 242 -7.80 -2.73 4.67
C GLY A 242 -7.57 -3.84 5.71
N SER A 243 -8.37 -3.84 6.78
CA SER A 243 -8.35 -4.92 7.79
C SER A 243 -8.84 -6.25 7.25
N GLU A 244 -9.92 -6.26 6.47
CA GLU A 244 -10.57 -7.47 5.98
C GLU A 244 -9.60 -8.33 5.14
N PRO A 245 -8.91 -7.81 4.11
CA PRO A 245 -7.90 -8.58 3.39
C PRO A 245 -6.76 -9.05 4.30
N GLU A 246 -6.35 -8.24 5.28
CA GLU A 246 -5.26 -8.57 6.19
C GLU A 246 -5.62 -9.75 7.12
N ILE A 247 -6.85 -9.77 7.63
CA ILE A 247 -7.39 -10.89 8.44
C ILE A 247 -7.45 -12.16 7.59
N LEU A 248 -7.96 -12.06 6.36
CA LEU A 248 -8.13 -13.22 5.47
C LEU A 248 -6.79 -13.87 5.09
N ILE A 249 -5.76 -13.09 4.76
CA ILE A 249 -4.45 -13.67 4.43
C ILE A 249 -3.77 -14.32 5.64
N GLN A 250 -4.03 -13.81 6.85
CA GLN A 250 -3.56 -14.44 8.08
C GLN A 250 -4.27 -15.78 8.31
N MET A 251 -5.57 -15.86 8.04
CA MET A 251 -6.29 -17.14 8.08
C MET A 251 -5.72 -18.13 7.06
N TYR A 252 -5.46 -17.69 5.83
CA TYR A 252 -4.88 -18.53 4.79
C TYR A 252 -3.51 -19.06 5.20
N LYS A 253 -2.62 -18.18 5.71
CA LYS A 253 -1.30 -18.57 6.21
C LYS A 253 -1.41 -19.63 7.31
N GLN A 254 -2.19 -19.38 8.35
CA GLN A 254 -2.28 -20.27 9.51
C GLN A 254 -2.84 -21.65 9.13
N LEU A 255 -3.82 -21.72 8.22
CA LEU A 255 -4.34 -22.98 7.72
C LEU A 255 -3.30 -23.74 6.87
N ILE A 256 -2.59 -23.04 5.98
CA ILE A 256 -1.56 -23.65 5.12
C ILE A 256 -0.41 -24.17 5.96
N GLU A 257 0.14 -23.38 6.87
CA GLU A 257 1.30 -23.78 7.70
C GLU A 257 0.93 -24.85 8.75
N GLN A 258 -0.35 -24.98 9.13
CA GLN A 258 -0.79 -26.07 10.00
C GLN A 258 -0.93 -27.39 9.25
N ASP A 259 -1.53 -27.36 8.05
CA ASP A 259 -1.96 -28.57 7.34
C ASP A 259 -0.95 -29.05 6.30
N THR A 260 0.13 -28.30 6.06
CA THR A 260 1.15 -28.58 5.05
C THR A 260 2.54 -28.19 5.56
N ASP A 261 3.59 -28.66 4.88
CA ASP A 261 4.98 -28.27 5.15
C ASP A 261 5.39 -26.96 4.45
N LEU A 262 4.44 -26.26 3.81
CA LEU A 262 4.68 -25.06 3.03
C LEU A 262 4.89 -23.86 3.95
N HIS A 263 5.90 -23.05 3.65
CA HIS A 263 6.16 -21.79 4.35
C HIS A 263 5.53 -20.62 3.58
N VAL A 264 4.70 -19.84 4.28
CA VAL A 264 3.92 -18.76 3.67
C VAL A 264 4.51 -17.39 3.99
N GLN A 265 4.88 -16.65 2.94
CA GLN A 265 5.22 -15.24 3.06
C GLN A 265 3.99 -14.36 2.82
N LEU A 266 3.65 -13.51 3.79
CA LEU A 266 2.58 -12.53 3.63
C LEU A 266 3.09 -11.18 3.09
N LYS A 267 2.31 -10.59 2.19
CA LYS A 267 2.44 -9.20 1.72
C LYS A 267 1.15 -8.42 2.05
N PRO A 268 0.93 -8.03 3.32
CA PRO A 268 -0.26 -7.29 3.73
C PRO A 268 -0.26 -5.87 3.14
N GLY A 269 -1.43 -5.37 2.74
CA GLY A 269 -1.58 -4.02 2.23
C GLY A 269 -0.77 -3.74 0.96
N LEU A 270 -0.62 -4.75 0.10
CA LEU A 270 0.25 -4.69 -1.08
C LEU A 270 -0.16 -3.57 -2.06
N GLY A 271 -1.45 -3.28 -2.11
CA GLY A 271 -2.01 -2.20 -2.93
C GLY A 271 -3.53 -2.31 -3.05
N LYS A 272 -4.10 -1.61 -4.03
CA LYS A 272 -5.53 -1.71 -4.40
C LYS A 272 -5.75 -2.90 -5.36
N THR A 273 -7.02 -3.16 -5.69
CA THR A 273 -7.49 -4.26 -6.57
C THR A 273 -6.62 -4.53 -7.80
N ALA A 274 -6.43 -3.53 -8.68
CA ALA A 274 -5.66 -3.72 -9.92
C ALA A 274 -4.20 -4.11 -9.69
N PHE A 275 -3.61 -3.59 -8.59
CA PHE A 275 -2.21 -3.83 -8.27
C PHE A 275 -1.97 -5.26 -7.79
N VAL A 276 -2.79 -5.73 -6.84
CA VAL A 276 -2.68 -7.09 -6.30
C VAL A 276 -2.98 -8.12 -7.39
N PHE A 277 -3.90 -7.81 -8.32
CA PHE A 277 -4.18 -8.67 -9.46
C PHE A 277 -2.99 -8.80 -10.42
N GLU A 278 -2.32 -7.70 -10.76
CA GLU A 278 -1.14 -7.77 -11.63
C GLU A 278 0.04 -8.47 -10.94
N ALA A 279 0.13 -8.37 -9.61
CA ALA A 279 1.06 -9.15 -8.79
C ALA A 279 0.83 -10.66 -8.91
N LEU A 280 -0.44 -11.09 -8.85
CA LEU A 280 -0.83 -12.50 -9.03
C LEU A 280 -0.49 -12.96 -10.45
N LYS A 281 -0.84 -12.15 -11.45
CA LYS A 281 -0.63 -12.47 -12.87
C LYS A 281 0.85 -12.57 -13.25
N SER A 282 1.71 -11.74 -12.66
CA SER A 282 3.12 -11.64 -13.05
C SER A 282 4.03 -12.72 -12.50
N GLY A 283 3.69 -13.40 -11.40
CA GLY A 283 4.73 -14.17 -10.71
C GLY A 283 4.73 -14.06 -9.21
N GLU A 284 4.52 -12.83 -8.77
CA GLU A 284 5.09 -12.32 -7.52
C GLU A 284 4.25 -12.58 -6.27
N VAL A 285 2.99 -12.94 -6.51
CA VAL A 285 2.01 -13.40 -5.53
C VAL A 285 1.40 -14.67 -6.09
N ASP A 286 1.17 -15.65 -5.22
CA ASP A 286 0.60 -16.94 -5.57
C ASP A 286 -0.90 -16.98 -5.29
N ILE A 287 -1.34 -16.30 -4.22
CA ILE A 287 -2.72 -16.32 -3.73
C ILE A 287 -3.09 -14.94 -3.18
N TYR A 288 -4.32 -14.49 -3.38
CA TYR A 288 -4.89 -13.39 -2.61
C TYR A 288 -6.42 -13.54 -2.47
N PRO A 289 -7.05 -12.96 -1.42
CA PRO A 289 -8.49 -12.89 -1.32
C PRO A 289 -9.05 -11.88 -2.32
N GLU A 290 -9.99 -12.31 -3.16
CA GLU A 290 -10.71 -11.47 -4.11
C GLU A 290 -12.23 -11.69 -4.01
N PHE A 291 -12.99 -10.66 -4.35
CA PHE A 291 -14.45 -10.69 -4.36
C PHE A 291 -14.98 -11.15 -5.72
N SER A 292 -15.99 -12.02 -5.71
CA SER A 292 -16.66 -12.52 -6.92
C SER A 292 -17.11 -11.41 -7.86
N GLY A 293 -17.86 -10.43 -7.35
CA GLY A 293 -18.34 -9.27 -8.12
C GLY A 293 -17.22 -8.40 -8.71
N THR A 294 -16.12 -8.22 -7.98
CA THR A 294 -14.94 -7.49 -8.47
C THR A 294 -14.24 -8.27 -9.59
N ALA A 295 -14.02 -9.57 -9.40
CA ALA A 295 -13.40 -10.40 -10.42
C ALA A 295 -14.18 -10.38 -11.74
N LEU A 296 -15.51 -10.48 -11.65
CA LEU A 296 -16.40 -10.44 -12.82
C LEU A 296 -16.38 -9.06 -13.51
N SER A 297 -16.71 -8.00 -12.77
CA SER A 297 -16.88 -6.66 -13.36
C SER A 297 -15.56 -6.03 -13.80
N THR A 298 -14.49 -6.17 -13.02
CA THR A 298 -13.23 -5.44 -13.23
C THR A 298 -12.27 -6.19 -14.15
N PHE A 299 -12.10 -7.51 -13.93
CA PHE A 299 -11.09 -8.29 -14.64
C PHE A 299 -11.69 -9.03 -15.83
N VAL A 300 -12.76 -9.81 -15.62
CA VAL A 300 -13.44 -10.49 -16.72
C VAL A 300 -14.09 -9.46 -17.65
N LYS A 301 -14.63 -8.37 -17.08
CA LYS A 301 -15.35 -7.28 -17.77
C LYS A 301 -16.66 -7.77 -18.38
N GLU A 302 -17.41 -8.55 -17.61
CA GLU A 302 -18.74 -9.02 -17.94
C GLU A 302 -19.76 -8.44 -16.95
N GLU A 303 -20.97 -8.17 -17.43
CA GLU A 303 -22.10 -7.76 -16.59
C GLU A 303 -22.66 -8.99 -15.86
N PRO A 304 -22.97 -8.89 -14.55
CA PRO A 304 -23.60 -9.99 -13.83
C PRO A 304 -24.99 -10.27 -14.41
N LYS A 305 -25.26 -11.53 -14.76
CA LYS A 305 -26.59 -11.93 -15.28
C LYS A 305 -27.71 -11.86 -14.23
N SER A 306 -27.34 -11.69 -12.95
CA SER A 306 -28.18 -11.89 -11.78
C SER A 306 -27.51 -11.26 -10.56
N THR A 307 -28.29 -10.93 -9.54
CA THR A 307 -27.78 -10.53 -8.21
C THR A 307 -27.65 -11.71 -7.24
N ASN A 308 -27.96 -12.93 -7.69
CA ASN A 308 -27.71 -14.15 -6.93
C ASN A 308 -26.20 -14.39 -6.75
N ARG A 309 -25.77 -14.55 -5.50
CA ARG A 309 -24.36 -14.66 -5.12
C ARG A 309 -23.65 -15.87 -5.73
N ASP A 310 -24.33 -17.01 -5.81
CA ASP A 310 -23.76 -18.25 -6.35
C ASP A 310 -23.61 -18.15 -7.87
N GLU A 311 -24.58 -17.55 -8.56
CA GLU A 311 -24.54 -17.34 -10.01
C GLU A 311 -23.45 -16.35 -10.42
N VAL A 312 -23.24 -15.28 -9.65
CA VAL A 312 -22.16 -14.30 -9.88
C VAL A 312 -20.80 -14.92 -9.58
N TYR A 313 -20.67 -15.69 -8.51
CA TYR A 313 -19.46 -16.44 -8.22
C TYR A 313 -19.10 -17.41 -9.35
N GLU A 314 -20.04 -18.20 -9.86
CA GLU A 314 -19.75 -19.14 -10.95
C GLU A 314 -19.37 -18.43 -12.25
N GLN A 315 -20.00 -17.30 -12.57
CA GLN A 315 -19.60 -16.46 -13.70
C GLN A 315 -18.17 -15.93 -13.52
N ALA A 316 -17.85 -15.40 -12.34
CA ALA A 316 -16.52 -14.93 -12.03
C ALA A 316 -15.48 -16.06 -12.14
N ARG A 317 -15.75 -17.22 -11.53
CA ARG A 317 -14.86 -18.38 -11.53
C ARG A 317 -14.55 -18.86 -12.96
N VAL A 318 -15.58 -19.04 -13.79
CA VAL A 318 -15.43 -19.47 -15.19
C VAL A 318 -14.69 -18.40 -16.01
N GLY A 319 -15.04 -17.12 -15.83
CA GLY A 319 -14.41 -16.02 -16.56
C GLY A 319 -12.92 -15.87 -16.22
N MET A 320 -12.56 -15.98 -14.94
CA MET A 320 -11.18 -15.91 -14.46
C MET A 320 -10.34 -17.08 -14.97
N GLU A 321 -10.89 -18.29 -14.96
CA GLU A 321 -10.21 -19.47 -15.51
C GLU A 321 -9.96 -19.30 -17.02
N LYS A 322 -10.99 -18.94 -17.77
CA LYS A 322 -10.93 -18.81 -19.24
C LYS A 322 -9.98 -17.70 -19.69
N LYS A 323 -10.01 -16.55 -19.02
CA LYS A 323 -9.29 -15.34 -19.47
C LYS A 323 -7.86 -15.25 -18.95
N TYR A 324 -7.61 -15.76 -17.75
CA TYR A 324 -6.34 -15.57 -17.04
C TYR A 324 -5.67 -16.86 -16.56
N ASN A 325 -6.27 -18.03 -16.79
CA ASN A 325 -5.79 -19.30 -16.24
C ASN A 325 -5.65 -19.25 -14.70
N MET A 326 -6.61 -18.60 -14.05
CA MET A 326 -6.68 -18.45 -12.60
C MET A 326 -7.86 -19.20 -12.02
N VAL A 327 -7.66 -19.80 -10.85
CA VAL A 327 -8.67 -20.58 -10.12
C VAL A 327 -9.16 -19.75 -8.96
N MET A 328 -10.46 -19.47 -8.94
CA MET A 328 -11.15 -18.93 -7.77
C MET A 328 -11.74 -20.10 -6.98
N LEU A 329 -11.30 -20.28 -5.73
CA LEU A 329 -11.81 -21.32 -4.83
C LEU A 329 -13.18 -20.94 -4.28
N LYS A 330 -13.79 -21.84 -3.49
CA LYS A 330 -15.13 -21.63 -2.96
C LYS A 330 -15.17 -20.41 -2.03
N PRO A 331 -16.21 -19.57 -2.13
CA PRO A 331 -16.30 -18.37 -1.34
C PRO A 331 -16.65 -18.64 0.12
N MET A 332 -16.30 -17.69 0.96
CA MET A 332 -16.82 -17.56 2.33
C MET A 332 -18.29 -17.09 2.29
N GLU A 333 -19.00 -17.17 3.42
CA GLU A 333 -20.44 -16.86 3.50
C GLU A 333 -20.72 -15.36 3.36
N TYR A 334 -19.85 -14.51 3.91
CA TYR A 334 -20.05 -13.07 3.92
C TYR A 334 -20.12 -12.48 2.51
N ASN A 335 -20.81 -11.35 2.41
CA ASN A 335 -21.05 -10.61 1.19
C ASN A 335 -20.78 -9.13 1.42
N ASN A 336 -19.55 -8.67 1.14
CA ASN A 336 -19.11 -7.29 1.36
C ASN A 336 -19.65 -6.33 0.28
N THR A 337 -20.96 -6.06 0.35
CA THR A 337 -21.68 -5.24 -0.61
C THR A 337 -22.24 -3.98 0.05
N TYR A 338 -22.81 -3.08 -0.75
CA TYR A 338 -23.58 -1.95 -0.24
C TYR A 338 -24.71 -2.42 0.68
N ALA A 339 -24.99 -1.64 1.70
CA ALA A 339 -26.03 -1.90 2.66
C ALA A 339 -26.65 -0.60 3.16
N LEU A 340 -27.87 -0.70 3.69
CA LEU A 340 -28.46 0.36 4.49
C LEU A 340 -28.34 0.00 5.97
N ALA A 341 -27.95 0.98 6.77
CA ALA A 341 -27.81 0.80 8.21
C ALA A 341 -28.51 1.90 8.99
N MET A 342 -29.06 1.53 10.14
CA MET A 342 -29.76 2.46 11.04
C MET A 342 -29.48 2.12 12.51
N PRO A 343 -29.67 3.04 13.48
CA PRO A 343 -29.48 2.71 14.88
C PRO A 343 -30.41 1.57 15.31
N LYS A 344 -29.84 0.55 15.98
CA LYS A 344 -30.59 -0.66 16.38
C LYS A 344 -31.86 -0.33 17.17
N LYS A 345 -31.78 0.66 18.06
CA LYS A 345 -32.93 1.15 18.84
C LYS A 345 -34.10 1.61 17.96
N ILE A 346 -33.82 2.36 16.89
CA ILE A 346 -34.87 2.86 15.98
C ILE A 346 -35.44 1.71 15.16
N ALA A 347 -34.59 0.79 14.70
CA ALA A 347 -35.03 -0.38 13.96
C ALA A 347 -35.97 -1.25 14.79
N ASP A 348 -35.61 -1.54 16.04
CA ASP A 348 -36.39 -2.39 16.93
C ASP A 348 -37.72 -1.71 17.33
N GLN A 349 -37.72 -0.40 17.57
CA GLN A 349 -38.95 0.37 17.86
C GLN A 349 -39.96 0.37 16.71
N ASN A 350 -39.47 0.32 15.47
CA ASN A 350 -40.31 0.39 14.26
C ASN A 350 -40.45 -0.97 13.55
N ASN A 351 -39.95 -2.07 14.15
CA ASN A 351 -39.92 -3.41 13.58
C ASN A 351 -39.26 -3.51 12.19
N ILE A 352 -38.19 -2.74 11.95
CA ILE A 352 -37.48 -2.70 10.67
C ILE A 352 -36.38 -3.78 10.64
N ASN A 353 -36.45 -4.69 9.68
CA ASN A 353 -35.44 -5.73 9.45
C ASN A 353 -34.91 -5.75 8.01
N THR A 354 -35.71 -5.29 7.06
CA THR A 354 -35.43 -5.32 5.63
C THR A 354 -35.46 -3.92 5.02
N ILE A 355 -34.92 -3.77 3.81
CA ILE A 355 -35.03 -2.52 3.05
C ILE A 355 -36.49 -2.26 2.64
N SER A 356 -37.29 -3.30 2.41
CA SER A 356 -38.73 -3.15 2.20
C SER A 356 -39.45 -2.54 3.41
N ASP A 357 -39.10 -2.92 4.64
CA ASP A 357 -39.74 -2.41 5.86
C ASP A 357 -39.56 -0.90 6.04
N LEU A 358 -38.42 -0.33 5.57
CA LEU A 358 -38.16 1.11 5.63
C LEU A 358 -39.20 1.94 4.87
N GLY A 359 -39.87 1.37 3.89
CA GLY A 359 -40.95 2.04 3.15
C GLY A 359 -42.06 2.57 4.08
N ASN A 360 -42.30 1.88 5.20
CA ASN A 360 -43.33 2.25 6.18
C ASN A 360 -43.03 3.56 6.92
N ILE A 361 -41.76 3.95 7.02
CA ILE A 361 -41.30 5.14 7.75
C ILE A 361 -40.52 6.12 6.86
N ALA A 362 -40.48 5.88 5.54
CA ALA A 362 -39.62 6.61 4.62
C ALA A 362 -39.87 8.13 4.58
N GLN A 363 -41.10 8.56 4.85
CA GLN A 363 -41.46 9.98 4.86
C GLN A 363 -40.90 10.73 6.08
N ASP A 364 -40.78 10.05 7.21
CA ASP A 364 -40.27 10.62 8.47
C ASP A 364 -38.78 10.36 8.69
N THR A 365 -38.15 9.59 7.78
CA THR A 365 -36.75 9.17 7.88
C THR A 365 -35.83 10.19 7.22
N LYS A 366 -34.83 10.67 7.97
CA LYS A 366 -33.72 11.46 7.44
C LYS A 366 -32.59 10.52 7.01
N VAL A 367 -32.13 10.64 5.77
CA VAL A 367 -31.06 9.76 5.26
C VAL A 367 -29.81 10.55 4.92
N GLY A 368 -28.66 9.96 5.25
CA GLY A 368 -27.34 10.49 4.94
C GLY A 368 -26.62 9.55 4.00
N PHE A 369 -26.62 9.86 2.71
CA PHE A 369 -25.98 9.04 1.69
C PHE A 369 -24.66 9.63 1.22
N THR A 370 -23.74 8.79 0.78
CA THR A 370 -22.63 9.26 -0.05
C THR A 370 -23.16 9.82 -1.37
N LEU A 371 -22.44 10.79 -1.95
CA LEU A 371 -22.80 11.33 -3.28
C LEU A 371 -22.85 10.22 -4.34
N GLU A 372 -21.90 9.28 -4.25
CA GLU A 372 -21.81 8.14 -5.15
C GLU A 372 -23.06 7.24 -5.02
N PHE A 373 -23.39 6.79 -3.81
CA PHE A 373 -24.54 5.93 -3.58
C PHE A 373 -25.86 6.58 -4.02
N ALA A 374 -26.00 7.89 -3.83
CA ALA A 374 -27.19 8.64 -4.22
C ALA A 374 -27.44 8.64 -5.74
N ASP A 375 -26.37 8.56 -6.56
CA ASP A 375 -26.45 8.76 -8.01
C ASP A 375 -26.39 7.44 -8.83
N ARG A 376 -26.11 6.31 -8.18
CA ARG A 376 -25.91 5.00 -8.81
C ARG A 376 -27.21 4.21 -9.06
N GLU A 377 -27.23 3.45 -10.15
CA GLU A 377 -28.32 2.51 -10.49
C GLU A 377 -28.32 1.26 -9.59
N ASP A 378 -27.18 0.81 -9.12
CA ASP A 378 -27.02 -0.19 -8.05
C ASP A 378 -26.97 0.46 -6.65
N GLY A 379 -27.43 1.71 -6.53
CA GLY A 379 -27.54 2.48 -5.30
C GLY A 379 -28.95 3.03 -5.09
N TYR A 380 -29.06 4.27 -4.61
CA TYR A 380 -30.37 4.86 -4.26
C TYR A 380 -31.32 4.97 -5.47
N LYS A 381 -30.84 5.25 -6.69
CA LYS A 381 -31.73 5.31 -7.88
C LYS A 381 -32.38 3.97 -8.18
N GLY A 382 -31.63 2.88 -8.12
CA GLY A 382 -32.17 1.53 -8.28
C GLY A 382 -33.10 1.15 -7.15
N MET A 383 -32.75 1.55 -5.92
CA MET A 383 -33.59 1.32 -4.75
C MET A 383 -34.98 1.95 -4.91
N GLN A 384 -35.05 3.20 -5.39
CA GLN A 384 -36.34 3.86 -5.65
C GLN A 384 -37.21 3.08 -6.65
N LYS A 385 -36.59 2.50 -7.69
CA LYS A 385 -37.29 1.70 -8.71
C LYS A 385 -37.74 0.34 -8.17
N LEU A 386 -36.87 -0.37 -7.44
CA LEU A 386 -37.11 -1.74 -6.99
C LEU A 386 -38.00 -1.83 -5.72
N TYR A 387 -37.80 -0.91 -4.79
CA TYR A 387 -38.51 -0.88 -3.51
C TYR A 387 -39.75 0.02 -3.53
N ASN A 388 -39.93 0.85 -4.55
CA ASN A 388 -41.11 1.67 -4.80
C ASN A 388 -41.44 2.70 -3.70
N TYR A 389 -40.41 3.32 -3.11
CA TYR A 389 -40.57 4.48 -2.22
C TYR A 389 -39.39 5.44 -2.35
N LYS A 390 -39.55 6.65 -1.81
CA LYS A 390 -38.50 7.67 -1.73
C LYS A 390 -38.45 8.26 -0.32
N PHE A 391 -37.27 8.62 0.13
CA PHE A 391 -37.10 9.40 1.36
C PHE A 391 -37.35 10.87 1.09
N SER A 392 -38.04 11.53 2.02
CA SER A 392 -38.37 12.96 1.91
C SER A 392 -37.20 13.88 2.27
N ASN A 393 -36.24 13.38 3.04
CA ASN A 393 -35.07 14.14 3.49
C ASN A 393 -33.78 13.37 3.20
N VAL A 394 -33.31 13.49 1.96
CA VAL A 394 -32.04 12.92 1.50
C VAL A 394 -30.96 14.01 1.55
N LYS A 395 -29.91 13.76 2.32
CA LYS A 395 -28.71 14.60 2.33
C LYS A 395 -27.52 13.78 1.87
N THR A 396 -26.72 14.37 0.98
CA THR A 396 -25.43 13.81 0.59
C THR A 396 -24.34 14.30 1.53
N MET A 397 -23.37 13.44 1.83
CA MET A 397 -22.24 13.77 2.69
C MET A 397 -21.00 12.91 2.37
N GLU A 398 -19.85 13.35 2.87
CA GLU A 398 -18.61 12.59 2.75
C GLU A 398 -18.72 11.22 3.47
N PRO A 399 -18.12 10.14 2.94
CA PRO A 399 -18.26 8.79 3.48
C PRO A 399 -17.92 8.64 4.96
N LYS A 400 -17.02 9.46 5.52
CA LYS A 400 -16.69 9.41 6.96
C LYS A 400 -17.70 10.19 7.82
N LEU A 401 -18.30 11.26 7.28
CA LEU A 401 -19.24 12.10 8.02
C LEU A 401 -20.57 11.41 8.27
N ARG A 402 -20.97 10.42 7.44
CA ARG A 402 -22.21 9.66 7.62
C ARG A 402 -22.28 8.95 8.97
N TYR A 403 -21.17 8.39 9.45
CA TYR A 403 -21.10 7.71 10.74
C TYR A 403 -21.20 8.67 11.93
N SER A 404 -20.59 9.86 11.83
CA SER A 404 -20.78 10.90 12.86
C SER A 404 -22.20 11.47 12.85
N ALA A 405 -22.81 11.64 11.66
CA ALA A 405 -24.15 12.17 11.51
C ALA A 405 -25.25 11.22 12.02
N ILE A 406 -25.08 9.91 11.84
CA ILE A 406 -26.00 8.92 12.40
C ILE A 406 -25.85 8.83 13.93
N GLN A 407 -24.63 8.99 14.44
CA GLN A 407 -24.36 9.00 15.88
C GLN A 407 -24.95 10.24 16.58
N SER A 408 -24.86 11.42 15.95
CA SER A 408 -25.45 12.67 16.47
C SER A 408 -26.99 12.71 16.35
N GLY A 409 -27.58 11.79 15.56
CA GLY A 409 -29.01 11.77 15.26
C GLY A 409 -29.44 12.77 14.18
N ASP A 410 -28.50 13.37 13.45
CA ASP A 410 -28.78 14.24 12.31
C ASP A 410 -29.44 13.47 11.15
N VAL A 411 -29.09 12.19 11.02
CA VAL A 411 -29.70 11.22 10.11
C VAL A 411 -30.06 9.93 10.84
N ASN A 412 -31.02 9.18 10.30
CA ASN A 412 -31.53 7.93 10.87
C ASN A 412 -31.10 6.70 10.07
N VAL A 413 -30.80 6.87 8.78
CA VAL A 413 -30.33 5.80 7.89
C VAL A 413 -29.15 6.32 7.08
N ILE A 414 -28.16 5.47 6.88
CA ILE A 414 -27.00 5.74 6.01
C ILE A 414 -26.78 4.58 5.04
N ASP A 415 -26.12 4.84 3.92
CA ASP A 415 -25.45 3.79 3.16
C ASP A 415 -24.20 3.34 3.91
N ALA A 416 -23.76 2.10 3.71
CA ALA A 416 -22.53 1.51 4.26
C ALA A 416 -22.08 0.31 3.42
N TYR A 417 -20.91 -0.25 3.71
CA TYR A 417 -20.64 -1.63 3.31
C TYR A 417 -21.04 -2.58 4.43
N SER A 418 -21.55 -3.76 4.08
CA SER A 418 -22.08 -4.74 5.03
C SER A 418 -21.04 -5.24 6.05
N THR A 419 -19.75 -5.15 5.74
CA THR A 419 -18.64 -5.56 6.63
C THR A 419 -17.87 -4.41 7.28
N ASP A 420 -18.34 -3.15 7.13
CA ASP A 420 -17.73 -1.97 7.75
C ASP A 420 -17.63 -2.12 9.28
N SER A 421 -16.46 -1.80 9.84
CA SER A 421 -16.19 -1.84 11.29
C SER A 421 -17.05 -0.88 12.10
N GLU A 422 -17.39 0.26 11.49
CA GLU A 422 -18.13 1.36 12.08
C GLU A 422 -19.57 0.95 12.40
N LEU A 423 -20.13 -0.02 11.66
CA LEU A 423 -21.44 -0.58 11.98
C LEU A 423 -21.46 -1.20 13.37
N GLU A 424 -20.40 -1.92 13.76
CA GLU A 424 -20.24 -2.48 15.11
C GLU A 424 -19.93 -1.35 16.11
N GLN A 425 -19.01 -0.44 15.76
CA GLN A 425 -18.59 0.68 16.62
C GLN A 425 -19.78 1.55 17.08
N TYR A 426 -20.71 1.84 16.18
CA TYR A 426 -21.87 2.70 16.45
C TYR A 426 -23.15 1.92 16.75
N GLY A 427 -23.08 0.59 16.89
CA GLY A 427 -24.23 -0.26 17.24
C GLY A 427 -25.37 -0.18 16.22
N LEU A 428 -25.02 -0.15 14.93
CA LEU A 428 -25.96 -0.01 13.82
C LEU A 428 -26.47 -1.39 13.38
N LYS A 429 -27.76 -1.46 13.06
CA LYS A 429 -28.38 -2.63 12.45
C LYS A 429 -28.29 -2.49 10.93
N VAL A 430 -27.68 -3.48 10.30
CA VAL A 430 -27.67 -3.64 8.84
C VAL A 430 -29.00 -4.24 8.39
N LEU A 431 -29.63 -3.61 7.42
CA LEU A 431 -30.91 -4.05 6.88
C LEU A 431 -30.70 -5.07 5.77
N LYS A 432 -31.53 -6.13 5.77
CA LYS A 432 -31.49 -7.14 4.73
C LYS A 432 -32.03 -6.58 3.41
N ASP A 433 -31.23 -6.68 2.35
CA ASP A 433 -31.65 -6.44 0.97
C ASP A 433 -32.52 -7.61 0.48
N ASP A 434 -33.82 -7.56 0.80
CA ASP A 434 -34.77 -8.65 0.57
C ASP A 434 -35.16 -8.82 -0.90
N LYS A 435 -34.93 -7.81 -1.74
CA LYS A 435 -35.17 -7.87 -3.20
C LYS A 435 -33.90 -8.02 -4.03
N GLY A 436 -32.72 -8.06 -3.42
CA GLY A 436 -31.44 -8.28 -4.11
C GLY A 436 -31.09 -7.17 -5.08
N LEU A 437 -31.10 -5.91 -4.62
CA LEU A 437 -30.62 -4.75 -5.38
C LEU A 437 -29.11 -4.77 -5.57
N PHE A 438 -28.37 -5.10 -4.49
CA PHE A 438 -26.93 -4.87 -4.45
C PHE A 438 -26.18 -6.06 -5.06
N PRO A 439 -25.22 -5.81 -5.98
CA PRO A 439 -24.38 -6.87 -6.52
C PRO A 439 -23.62 -7.61 -5.42
N PRO A 440 -23.44 -8.94 -5.52
CA PRO A 440 -22.73 -9.71 -4.52
C PRO A 440 -21.20 -9.62 -4.68
N TYR A 441 -20.51 -9.52 -3.54
CA TYR A 441 -19.06 -9.44 -3.38
C TYR A 441 -18.62 -10.42 -2.28
N GLN A 442 -18.73 -11.72 -2.56
CA GLN A 442 -18.25 -12.75 -1.64
C GLN A 442 -16.74 -12.90 -1.78
N GLY A 443 -16.02 -12.90 -0.66
CA GLY A 443 -14.59 -13.16 -0.66
C GLY A 443 -14.27 -14.61 -0.95
N ALA A 444 -13.28 -14.84 -1.80
CA ALA A 444 -12.77 -16.15 -2.15
C ALA A 444 -11.24 -16.11 -2.33
N PRO A 445 -10.52 -17.21 -2.06
CA PRO A 445 -9.13 -17.33 -2.48
C PRO A 445 -9.03 -17.36 -4.01
N LEU A 446 -8.23 -16.48 -4.60
CA LEU A 446 -7.89 -16.47 -6.02
C LEU A 446 -6.40 -16.78 -6.18
N LEU A 447 -6.09 -17.77 -7.01
CA LEU A 447 -4.73 -18.22 -7.26
C LEU A 447 -4.52 -18.59 -8.73
N ARG A 448 -3.26 -18.70 -9.15
CA ARG A 448 -2.93 -19.21 -10.49
C ARG A 448 -3.20 -20.71 -10.58
N LYS A 449 -3.64 -21.18 -11.75
CA LYS A 449 -3.81 -22.62 -11.98
C LYS A 449 -2.49 -23.39 -11.82
N GLU A 450 -1.37 -22.79 -12.23
CA GLU A 450 -0.03 -23.36 -12.06
C GLU A 450 0.35 -23.55 -10.59
N THR A 451 0.04 -22.57 -9.73
CA THR A 451 0.26 -22.68 -8.28
C THR A 451 -0.53 -23.85 -7.70
N LEU A 452 -1.82 -23.99 -8.08
CA LEU A 452 -2.65 -25.08 -7.59
C LEU A 452 -2.21 -26.45 -8.12
N GLN A 453 -1.72 -26.52 -9.36
CA GLN A 453 -1.17 -27.76 -9.93
C GLN A 453 0.11 -28.20 -9.21
N LYS A 454 0.92 -27.23 -8.76
CA LYS A 454 2.15 -27.50 -8.00
C LYS A 454 1.87 -27.94 -6.56
N TYR A 455 0.85 -27.34 -5.93
CA TYR A 455 0.46 -27.58 -4.53
C TYR A 455 -1.05 -27.89 -4.44
N PRO A 456 -1.49 -29.07 -4.89
CA PRO A 456 -2.92 -29.42 -4.94
C PRO A 456 -3.59 -29.47 -3.57
N GLU A 457 -2.81 -29.66 -2.49
CA GLU A 457 -3.28 -29.61 -1.11
C GLU A 457 -3.91 -28.27 -0.72
N LEU A 458 -3.52 -27.16 -1.37
CA LEU A 458 -4.04 -25.82 -1.09
C LEU A 458 -5.56 -25.71 -1.25
N GLU A 459 -6.14 -26.41 -2.23
CA GLU A 459 -7.59 -26.38 -2.46
C GLU A 459 -8.34 -26.93 -1.24
N LYS A 460 -7.91 -28.08 -0.71
CA LYS A 460 -8.55 -28.69 0.45
C LYS A 460 -8.39 -27.82 1.70
N VAL A 461 -7.20 -27.25 1.90
CA VAL A 461 -6.88 -26.41 3.06
C VAL A 461 -7.69 -25.11 3.04
N LEU A 462 -7.67 -24.37 1.94
CA LEU A 462 -8.35 -23.07 1.84
C LEU A 462 -9.87 -23.22 1.80
N ASN A 463 -10.40 -24.30 1.22
CA ASN A 463 -11.83 -24.58 1.23
C ASN A 463 -12.38 -24.93 2.64
N LYS A 464 -11.54 -25.07 3.68
CA LYS A 464 -12.03 -25.12 5.08
C LYS A 464 -12.79 -23.84 5.46
N LEU A 465 -12.52 -22.71 4.80
CA LEU A 465 -13.22 -21.44 4.98
C LEU A 465 -14.47 -21.31 4.08
N SER A 466 -14.71 -22.27 3.18
CA SER A 466 -15.88 -22.26 2.30
C SER A 466 -17.17 -22.23 3.13
N GLY A 467 -18.04 -21.27 2.85
CA GLY A 467 -19.31 -21.10 3.59
C GLY A 467 -19.12 -20.81 5.09
N LYS A 468 -17.93 -20.40 5.52
CA LYS A 468 -17.66 -19.86 6.86
C LYS A 468 -17.63 -18.34 6.80
N ILE A 469 -17.64 -17.71 7.98
CA ILE A 469 -17.58 -16.26 8.18
C ILE A 469 -18.83 -15.57 7.65
N THR A 470 -19.76 -15.27 8.54
CA THR A 470 -20.91 -14.42 8.25
C THR A 470 -20.52 -12.94 8.13
N ASP A 471 -21.41 -12.10 7.57
CA ASP A 471 -21.22 -10.64 7.55
C ASP A 471 -20.97 -10.07 8.96
N GLU A 472 -21.69 -10.58 9.96
CA GLU A 472 -21.56 -10.14 11.35
C GLU A 472 -20.20 -10.53 11.96
N GLU A 473 -19.72 -11.74 11.67
CA GLU A 473 -18.40 -12.17 12.14
C GLU A 473 -17.28 -11.38 11.47
N MET A 474 -17.40 -11.11 10.17
CA MET A 474 -16.42 -10.27 9.47
C MET A 474 -16.43 -8.82 9.99
N ARG A 475 -17.62 -8.23 10.21
CA ARG A 475 -17.74 -6.90 10.86
C ARG A 475 -17.04 -6.85 12.21
N LYS A 476 -17.27 -7.85 13.08
CA LYS A 476 -16.64 -7.92 14.40
C LYS A 476 -15.13 -8.03 14.30
N MET A 477 -14.61 -8.88 13.41
CA MET A 477 -13.16 -8.99 13.21
C MET A 477 -12.56 -7.68 12.64
N ASN A 478 -13.24 -7.03 11.71
CA ASN A 478 -12.84 -5.71 11.21
C ASN A 478 -12.84 -4.66 12.31
N TYR A 479 -13.85 -4.66 13.18
CA TYR A 479 -13.93 -3.76 14.34
C TYR A 479 -12.77 -3.97 15.32
N GLU A 480 -12.42 -5.22 15.62
CA GLU A 480 -11.28 -5.53 16.48
C GLU A 480 -9.96 -4.99 15.94
N VAL A 481 -9.76 -5.03 14.62
CA VAL A 481 -8.52 -4.54 13.99
C VAL A 481 -8.52 -3.02 13.79
N ASN A 482 -9.62 -2.44 13.29
CA ASN A 482 -9.68 -1.02 12.94
C ASN A 482 -9.92 -0.12 14.14
N VAL A 483 -10.75 -0.55 15.10
CA VAL A 483 -11.19 0.29 16.22
C VAL A 483 -10.46 -0.07 17.51
N ASN A 484 -10.36 -1.37 17.83
CA ASN A 484 -9.64 -1.82 19.03
C ASN A 484 -8.13 -1.98 18.81
N GLY A 485 -7.64 -1.79 17.59
CA GLY A 485 -6.21 -1.82 17.26
C GLY A 485 -5.56 -3.21 17.31
N LYS A 486 -6.33 -4.29 17.49
CA LYS A 486 -5.79 -5.65 17.65
C LYS A 486 -4.97 -6.09 16.44
N ASN A 487 -4.07 -7.03 16.69
CA ASN A 487 -3.27 -7.66 15.62
C ASN A 487 -4.17 -8.57 14.77
N SER A 488 -4.10 -8.42 13.44
CA SER A 488 -4.85 -9.21 12.46
C SER A 488 -4.55 -10.71 12.55
N GLU A 489 -3.32 -11.08 12.89
CA GLU A 489 -2.89 -12.48 13.11
C GLU A 489 -3.64 -13.11 14.29
N GLU A 490 -3.76 -12.37 15.39
CA GLU A 490 -4.44 -12.84 16.59
C GLU A 490 -5.95 -12.94 16.36
N VAL A 491 -6.55 -11.95 15.71
CA VAL A 491 -7.98 -11.96 15.36
C VAL A 491 -8.31 -13.14 14.44
N ALA A 492 -7.48 -13.37 13.41
CA ALA A 492 -7.61 -14.54 12.53
C ALA A 492 -7.50 -15.86 13.32
N LYS A 493 -6.50 -15.97 14.21
CA LYS A 493 -6.29 -17.15 15.05
C LYS A 493 -7.48 -17.44 15.94
N GLN A 494 -8.01 -16.43 16.63
CA GLN A 494 -9.17 -16.57 17.52
C GLN A 494 -10.40 -17.07 16.78
N PHE A 495 -10.67 -16.54 15.58
CA PHE A 495 -11.77 -17.03 14.74
C PHE A 495 -11.57 -18.48 14.31
N LEU A 496 -10.38 -18.83 13.80
CA LEU A 496 -10.10 -20.20 13.36
C LEU A 496 -10.21 -21.21 14.51
N GLN A 497 -9.79 -20.85 15.72
CA GLN A 497 -9.95 -21.69 16.91
C GLN A 497 -11.42 -21.83 17.32
N LYS A 498 -12.20 -20.74 17.29
CA LYS A 498 -13.65 -20.75 17.55
C LYS A 498 -14.38 -21.71 16.60
N GLU A 499 -14.00 -21.72 15.32
CA GLU A 499 -14.57 -22.62 14.29
C GLU A 499 -13.96 -24.02 14.28
N ASN A 500 -13.05 -24.34 15.21
CA ASN A 500 -12.31 -25.61 15.28
C ASN A 500 -11.51 -25.94 14.00
N LEU A 501 -11.06 -24.92 13.27
CA LEU A 501 -10.24 -25.05 12.07
C LEU A 501 -8.74 -25.05 12.37
N LEU A 502 -8.36 -24.42 13.48
CA LEU A 502 -6.98 -24.35 13.99
C LEU A 502 -6.91 -25.00 15.38
N ARG A 503 -5.85 -25.78 15.62
CA ARG A 503 -5.64 -26.53 16.87
C ARG A 503 -5.00 -25.71 17.99
#